data_AF-A0A9N9IXA4-F1
#
_entry.id   AF-A0A9N9IXA4-F1
#
_cell.length_a   1.000
_cell.length_b   1.000
_cell.length_c   1.000
_cell.angle_alpha   90.00
_cell.angle_beta   90.00
_cell.angle_gamma   90.00
#
_symmetry.space_group_name_H-M   'P 1'
#
loop_
_entity.id
_entity.type
_entity.pdbx_description
1 polymer ?
#
loop_
_entity_poly.entity_id
_entity_poly.type
_entity_poly.pdbx_seq_one_letter_code
_entity_poly.pdbx_strand_id
1 'polypeptide(L)'
;DGTNLKYYMNSSFPKLKELFVSMITISQSNVLIKNTHGSLESLKFISNYGNIMDLPVFTETLINSCKNLYQYDGPLHIEGIETLQSFFQKCPKLEYLILRNLKDHDFDISDALQQSGPFVPINLTRLQVTNYTISTEALEIFLRACATRLCRVLEFIYKPKSKDAKLTLEKFADQGVIKANLGKL
;
A
#
# COMPACT_ATOMS: atom_id res chain seq x y z
N ASP A 1 5.85 7.95 -28.03
CA ASP A 1 5.70 7.03 -29.18
C ASP A 1 4.78 5.88 -28.77
N GLY A 2 3.61 5.76 -29.41
CA GLY A 2 2.60 4.74 -29.09
C GLY A 2 2.95 3.32 -29.55
N THR A 3 3.96 3.17 -30.42
CA THR A 3 4.33 1.90 -31.06
C THR A 3 5.00 0.96 -30.07
N ASN A 4 5.89 1.51 -29.22
CA ASN A 4 6.58 0.75 -28.18
C ASN A 4 5.62 0.26 -27.08
N LEU A 5 4.60 1.06 -26.74
CA LEU A 5 3.64 0.67 -25.69
C LEU A 5 2.83 -0.57 -26.10
N LYS A 6 2.36 -0.63 -27.35
CA LYS A 6 1.63 -1.79 -27.87
C LYS A 6 2.48 -3.06 -27.88
N TYR A 7 3.77 -2.94 -28.19
CA TYR A 7 4.71 -4.07 -28.11
C TYR A 7 4.83 -4.60 -26.67
N TYR A 8 5.02 -3.70 -25.69
CA TYR A 8 5.12 -4.09 -24.28
C TYR A 8 3.82 -4.72 -23.75
N MET A 9 2.64 -4.21 -24.14
CA MET A 9 1.35 -4.81 -23.72
C MET A 9 1.18 -6.25 -24.22
N ASN A 10 1.78 -6.61 -25.35
CA ASN A 10 1.68 -7.95 -25.95
C ASN A 10 2.87 -8.86 -25.62
N SER A 11 3.80 -8.39 -24.78
CA SER A 11 5.01 -9.13 -24.42
C SER A 11 4.87 -9.75 -23.03
N SER A 12 5.50 -10.90 -22.83
CA SER A 12 5.57 -11.61 -21.54
C SER A 12 6.89 -11.32 -20.83
N PHE A 13 6.85 -11.13 -19.52
CA PHE A 13 8.00 -10.79 -18.68
C PHE A 13 8.09 -11.71 -17.43
N PRO A 14 8.17 -13.04 -17.58
CA PRO A 14 8.04 -13.99 -16.47
C PRO A 14 9.22 -13.98 -15.48
N LYS A 15 10.26 -13.19 -15.77
CA LYS A 15 11.43 -13.00 -14.91
C LYS A 15 11.54 -11.57 -14.37
N LEU A 16 10.57 -10.70 -14.68
CA LEU A 16 10.60 -9.30 -14.25
C LEU A 16 10.25 -9.22 -12.77
N LYS A 17 11.22 -8.79 -11.96
CA LYS A 17 11.07 -8.66 -10.51
C LYS A 17 10.63 -7.27 -10.08
N GLU A 18 11.03 -6.26 -10.83
CA GLU A 18 10.79 -4.87 -10.47
C GLU A 18 10.08 -4.17 -11.62
N LEU A 19 8.99 -3.49 -11.31
CA LEU A 19 8.24 -2.70 -12.28
C LEU A 19 8.00 -1.30 -11.72
N PHE A 20 8.54 -0.32 -12.43
CA PHE A 20 8.22 1.09 -12.23
C PHE A 20 7.27 1.54 -13.34
N VAL A 21 6.12 2.05 -12.92
CA VAL A 21 5.05 2.49 -13.80
C VAL A 21 4.83 3.98 -13.63
N SER A 22 5.00 4.72 -14.72
CA SER A 22 4.66 6.14 -14.81
C SER A 22 4.08 6.47 -16.17
N MET A 23 3.18 7.45 -16.23
CA MET A 23 2.62 7.99 -17.48
C MET A 23 1.86 6.97 -18.35
N ILE A 24 1.28 5.92 -17.75
CA ILE A 24 0.36 4.99 -18.42
C ILE A 24 -0.93 4.84 -17.62
N THR A 25 -1.97 4.30 -18.25
CA THR A 25 -3.28 4.11 -17.60
C THR A 25 -3.24 2.96 -16.59
N ILE A 26 -4.19 2.97 -15.66
CA ILE A 26 -4.42 1.86 -14.71
C ILE A 26 -4.68 0.55 -15.49
N SER A 27 -5.49 0.59 -16.55
CA SER A 27 -5.76 -0.56 -17.40
C SER A 27 -4.52 -1.13 -18.11
N GLN A 28 -3.63 -0.28 -18.62
CA GLN A 28 -2.36 -0.72 -19.21
C GLN A 28 -1.44 -1.35 -18.15
N SER A 29 -1.46 -0.81 -16.95
CA SER A 29 -0.66 -1.32 -15.83
C SER A 29 -1.13 -2.71 -15.38
N ASN A 30 -2.44 -2.97 -15.44
CA ASN A 30 -2.99 -4.32 -15.20
C ASN A 30 -2.45 -5.35 -16.19
N VAL A 31 -2.35 -4.98 -17.46
CA VAL A 31 -1.78 -5.87 -18.49
C VAL A 31 -0.32 -6.16 -18.18
N LEU A 32 0.48 -5.13 -17.85
CA LEU A 32 1.89 -5.33 -17.49
C LEU A 32 2.07 -6.23 -16.28
N ILE A 33 1.29 -6.01 -15.21
CA ILE A 33 1.33 -6.84 -14.00
C ILE A 33 1.02 -8.31 -14.36
N LYS A 34 -0.03 -8.57 -15.14
CA LYS A 34 -0.39 -9.93 -15.57
C LYS A 34 0.71 -10.58 -16.40
N ASN A 35 1.36 -9.82 -17.28
CA ASN A 35 2.44 -10.30 -18.13
C ASN A 35 3.70 -10.70 -17.34
N THR A 36 3.79 -10.36 -16.05
CA THR A 36 4.89 -10.82 -15.19
C THR A 36 4.71 -12.24 -14.66
N HIS A 37 3.53 -12.84 -14.82
CA HIS A 37 3.24 -14.20 -14.33
C HIS A 37 3.55 -14.40 -12.83
N GLY A 38 3.45 -13.32 -12.04
CA GLY A 38 3.67 -13.33 -10.60
C GLY A 38 5.12 -13.32 -10.14
N SER A 39 6.07 -13.02 -11.04
CA SER A 39 7.48 -12.82 -10.69
C SER A 39 7.76 -11.50 -9.98
N LEU A 40 6.80 -10.57 -9.94
CA LEU A 40 6.99 -9.26 -9.33
C LEU A 40 7.25 -9.34 -7.82
N GLU A 41 8.31 -8.67 -7.43
CA GLU A 41 8.83 -8.50 -6.08
C GLU A 41 8.71 -7.02 -5.65
N SER A 42 8.87 -6.07 -6.57
CA SER A 42 8.70 -4.63 -6.33
C SER A 42 7.81 -3.98 -7.39
N LEU A 43 6.82 -3.22 -6.96
CA LEU A 43 5.96 -2.43 -7.84
C LEU A 43 5.83 -1.00 -7.33
N LYS A 44 6.20 -0.05 -8.17
CA LYS A 44 6.00 1.37 -7.92
C LYS A 44 5.15 1.97 -9.04
N PHE A 45 3.98 2.47 -8.67
CA PHE A 45 3.01 3.09 -9.55
C PHE A 45 2.86 4.55 -9.18
N ILE A 46 3.28 5.43 -10.10
CA ILE A 46 3.08 6.87 -10.01
C ILE A 46 2.34 7.31 -11.27
N SER A 47 1.01 7.34 -11.21
CA SER A 47 0.22 7.91 -12.30
C SER A 47 -0.83 8.87 -11.74
N ASN A 48 -0.84 10.08 -12.29
CA ASN A 48 -1.94 11.04 -12.15
C ASN A 48 -2.92 10.92 -13.34
N TYR A 49 -2.71 9.93 -14.21
CA TYR A 49 -3.44 9.74 -15.44
C TYR A 49 -4.18 8.40 -15.38
N GLY A 50 -5.51 8.45 -15.23
CA GLY A 50 -6.30 7.24 -15.25
C GLY A 50 -7.73 7.48 -14.82
N ASN A 51 -8.62 6.65 -15.35
CA ASN A 51 -9.97 6.56 -14.85
C ASN A 51 -9.94 5.84 -13.49
N ILE A 52 -10.25 6.54 -12.40
CA ILE A 52 -10.29 5.98 -11.04
C ILE A 52 -11.23 4.75 -10.98
N MET A 53 -12.19 4.65 -11.90
CA MET A 53 -13.09 3.51 -12.02
C MET A 53 -12.37 2.18 -12.32
N ASP A 54 -11.13 2.20 -12.84
CA ASP A 54 -10.34 0.99 -13.07
C ASP A 54 -9.57 0.53 -11.81
N LEU A 55 -9.53 1.35 -10.76
CA LEU A 55 -8.77 1.07 -9.53
C LEU A 55 -9.21 -0.21 -8.79
N PRO A 56 -10.51 -0.57 -8.72
CA PRO A 56 -10.95 -1.84 -8.13
C PRO A 56 -10.33 -3.04 -8.86
N VAL A 57 -10.43 -3.07 -10.19
CA VAL A 57 -9.89 -4.15 -11.03
C VAL A 57 -8.36 -4.21 -10.93
N PHE A 58 -7.71 -3.05 -10.81
CA PHE A 58 -6.27 -3.00 -10.57
C PHE A 58 -5.87 -3.56 -9.23
N THR A 59 -6.60 -3.21 -8.18
CA THR A 59 -6.37 -3.71 -6.83
C THR A 59 -6.54 -5.22 -6.77
N GLU A 60 -7.60 -5.75 -7.39
CA GLU A 60 -7.80 -7.19 -7.50
C GLU A 60 -6.66 -7.88 -8.28
N THR A 61 -6.26 -7.31 -9.42
CA THR A 61 -5.16 -7.85 -10.24
C THR A 61 -3.85 -7.90 -9.45
N LEU A 62 -3.52 -6.83 -8.72
CA LEU A 62 -2.36 -6.74 -7.85
C LEU A 62 -2.39 -7.83 -6.77
N ILE A 63 -3.49 -7.91 -6.02
CA ILE A 63 -3.69 -8.86 -4.92
C ILE A 63 -3.56 -10.31 -5.43
N ASN A 64 -4.10 -10.62 -6.61
CA ASN A 64 -4.11 -11.99 -7.13
C ASN A 64 -2.81 -12.40 -7.84
N SER A 65 -2.09 -11.44 -8.41
CA SER A 65 -0.91 -11.72 -9.26
C SER A 65 0.41 -11.56 -8.50
N CYS A 66 0.51 -10.64 -7.54
CA CYS A 66 1.78 -10.23 -6.94
C CYS A 66 2.04 -10.86 -5.56
N LYS A 67 2.02 -12.19 -5.47
CA LYS A 67 2.21 -12.91 -4.19
C LYS A 67 3.61 -12.78 -3.60
N ASN A 68 4.60 -12.43 -4.43
CA ASN A 68 6.01 -12.30 -4.03
C ASN A 68 6.42 -10.87 -3.66
N LEU A 69 5.46 -9.94 -3.62
CA LEU A 69 5.73 -8.53 -3.43
C LEU A 69 6.35 -8.27 -2.05
N TYR A 70 7.56 -7.72 -2.02
CA TYR A 70 8.19 -7.17 -0.82
C TYR A 70 8.06 -5.64 -0.76
N GLN A 71 7.87 -4.98 -1.91
CA GLN A 71 7.69 -3.53 -1.97
C GLN A 71 6.51 -3.13 -2.86
N TYR A 72 5.63 -2.30 -2.30
CA TYR A 72 4.56 -1.63 -3.03
C TYR A 72 4.55 -0.14 -2.77
N ASP A 73 4.53 0.67 -3.82
CA ASP A 73 4.31 2.10 -3.74
C ASP A 73 3.28 2.50 -4.79
N GLY A 74 2.04 2.73 -4.38
CA GLY A 74 0.97 3.00 -5.32
C GLY A 74 -0.41 3.09 -4.68
N PRO A 75 -1.45 3.22 -5.52
CA PRO A 75 -2.82 3.34 -5.05
C PRO A 75 -3.49 1.99 -4.81
N LEU A 76 -4.44 1.94 -3.89
CA LEU A 76 -5.36 0.82 -3.73
C LEU A 76 -6.79 1.36 -3.68
N HIS A 77 -7.73 0.57 -4.20
CA HIS A 77 -9.15 0.82 -3.99
C HIS A 77 -9.55 0.34 -2.60
N ILE A 78 -9.34 1.21 -1.60
CA ILE A 78 -9.66 0.94 -0.20
C ILE A 78 -11.11 1.37 0.10
N GLU A 79 -12.04 1.07 -0.80
CA GLU A 79 -13.48 1.20 -0.52
C GLU A 79 -13.97 -0.20 -0.14
N GLY A 80 -13.98 -0.47 1.16
CA GLY A 80 -14.31 -1.79 1.69
C GLY A 80 -13.25 -2.31 2.66
N ILE A 81 -13.76 -2.90 3.73
CA ILE A 81 -12.98 -3.45 4.85
C ILE A 81 -11.97 -4.52 4.38
N GLU A 82 -12.37 -5.35 3.41
CA GLU A 82 -11.66 -6.58 3.07
C GLU A 82 -10.43 -6.37 2.17
N THR A 83 -10.30 -5.22 1.52
CA THR A 83 -9.24 -5.00 0.52
C THR A 83 -7.85 -5.01 1.15
N LEU A 84 -7.65 -4.21 2.20
CA LEU A 84 -6.34 -4.10 2.85
C LEU A 84 -5.96 -5.40 3.56
N GLN A 85 -6.94 -6.05 4.19
CA GLN A 85 -6.79 -7.40 4.74
C GLN A 85 -6.35 -8.39 3.67
N SER A 86 -7.07 -8.46 2.55
CA SER A 86 -6.77 -9.38 1.44
C SER A 86 -5.38 -9.16 0.86
N PHE A 87 -4.98 -7.88 0.73
CA PHE A 87 -3.65 -7.51 0.28
C PHE A 87 -2.57 -8.02 1.23
N PHE A 88 -2.72 -7.80 2.54
CA PHE A 88 -1.78 -8.31 3.53
C PHE A 88 -1.71 -9.84 3.57
N GLN A 89 -2.85 -10.53 3.46
CA GLN A 89 -2.89 -11.99 3.44
C GLN A 89 -2.22 -12.59 2.21
N LYS A 90 -2.42 -11.98 1.03
CA LYS A 90 -1.91 -12.50 -0.25
C LYS A 90 -0.50 -12.03 -0.60
N CYS A 91 -0.01 -10.97 0.06
CA CYS A 91 1.36 -10.47 -0.07
C CYS A 91 2.14 -10.61 1.27
N PRO A 92 2.38 -11.83 1.77
CA PRO A 92 2.97 -12.04 3.09
C PRO A 92 4.44 -11.64 3.19
N LYS A 93 5.11 -11.40 2.06
CA LYS A 93 6.52 -10.97 1.98
C LYS A 93 6.70 -9.45 2.06
N LEU A 94 5.60 -8.68 2.18
CA LEU A 94 5.66 -7.23 2.13
C LEU A 94 6.50 -6.67 3.28
N GLU A 95 7.50 -5.87 2.92
CA GLU A 95 8.38 -5.14 3.84
C GLU A 95 8.15 -3.63 3.76
N TYR A 96 7.79 -3.13 2.57
CA TYR A 96 7.60 -1.71 2.28
C TYR A 96 6.24 -1.47 1.62
N LEU A 97 5.40 -0.69 2.28
CA LEU A 97 4.09 -0.28 1.75
C LEU A 97 3.96 1.24 1.76
N ILE A 98 3.72 1.84 0.60
CA ILE A 98 3.35 3.24 0.45
C ILE A 98 1.99 3.29 -0.24
N LEU A 99 0.97 3.70 0.50
CA LEU A 99 -0.39 3.89 0.01
C LEU A 99 -0.58 5.33 -0.46
N ARG A 100 -0.88 5.48 -1.74
CA ARG A 100 -1.17 6.76 -2.38
C ARG A 100 -2.67 6.88 -2.65
N ASN A 101 -3.28 7.95 -2.15
CA ASN A 101 -4.61 8.33 -2.61
C ASN A 101 -4.51 9.05 -3.96
N LEU A 102 -5.23 8.57 -4.98
CA LEU A 102 -5.33 9.25 -6.28
C LEU A 102 -6.41 10.34 -6.30
N LYS A 103 -7.26 10.41 -5.27
CA LYS A 103 -8.31 11.43 -5.17
C LYS A 103 -7.71 12.73 -4.63
N ASP A 104 -8.27 13.86 -5.07
CA ASP A 104 -7.86 15.21 -4.66
C ASP A 104 -8.27 15.58 -3.23
N HIS A 105 -9.02 14.71 -2.55
CA HIS A 105 -9.47 14.89 -1.18
C HIS A 105 -9.05 13.71 -0.32
N ASP A 106 -8.86 13.98 0.97
CA ASP A 106 -8.56 12.92 1.93
C ASP A 106 -9.72 11.92 2.02
N PHE A 107 -9.36 10.64 2.00
CA PHE A 107 -10.30 9.53 2.11
C PHE A 107 -10.14 8.84 3.47
N ASP A 108 -11.24 8.49 4.12
CA ASP A 108 -11.19 7.80 5.41
C ASP A 108 -10.95 6.31 5.24
N ILE A 109 -9.87 5.80 5.86
CA ILE A 109 -9.52 4.38 5.85
C ILE A 109 -9.61 3.75 7.24
N SER A 110 -10.24 4.40 8.21
CA SER A 110 -10.33 3.96 9.61
C SER A 110 -10.79 2.51 9.70
N ASP A 111 -11.87 2.15 9.00
CA ASP A 111 -12.43 0.80 9.01
C ASP A 111 -11.51 -0.25 8.39
N ALA A 112 -10.93 0.05 7.24
CA ALA A 112 -9.99 -0.85 6.58
C ALA A 112 -8.73 -1.04 7.43
N LEU A 113 -8.21 0.03 8.03
CA LEU A 113 -6.99 -0.02 8.82
C LEU A 113 -7.20 -0.81 10.12
N GLN A 114 -8.25 -0.50 10.89
CA GLN A 114 -8.50 -1.16 12.18
C GLN A 114 -8.67 -2.68 12.03
N GLN A 115 -9.30 -3.14 10.95
CA GLN A 115 -9.58 -4.57 10.73
C GLN A 115 -8.41 -5.31 10.07
N SER A 116 -7.52 -4.59 9.39
CA SER A 116 -6.34 -5.18 8.74
C SER A 116 -5.22 -5.59 9.72
N GLY A 117 -5.23 -5.06 10.94
CA GLY A 117 -4.18 -5.24 11.96
C GLY A 117 -3.73 -6.71 12.16
N PRO A 118 -4.66 -7.67 12.38
CA PRO A 118 -4.32 -9.09 12.54
C PRO A 118 -3.65 -9.73 11.33
N PHE A 119 -3.70 -9.10 10.15
CA PHE A 119 -3.18 -9.65 8.90
C PHE A 119 -1.87 -9.02 8.44
N VAL A 120 -1.46 -7.90 9.04
CA VAL A 120 -0.23 -7.14 8.70
C VAL A 120 0.98 -8.09 8.49
N PRO A 121 1.71 -8.02 7.37
CA PRO A 121 2.84 -8.91 7.13
C PRO A 121 3.89 -8.80 8.23
N ILE A 122 4.35 -9.94 8.78
CA ILE A 122 5.26 -10.00 9.95
C ILE A 122 6.57 -9.24 9.75
N ASN A 123 7.02 -9.12 8.50
CA ASN A 123 8.24 -8.46 8.09
C ASN A 123 8.01 -7.01 7.64
N LEU A 124 6.79 -6.46 7.76
CA LEU A 124 6.53 -5.08 7.36
C LEU A 124 7.36 -4.12 8.22
N THR A 125 8.28 -3.40 7.58
CA THR A 125 9.18 -2.45 8.25
C THR A 125 8.86 -1.01 7.93
N ARG A 126 8.11 -0.74 6.86
CA ARG A 126 7.67 0.60 6.50
C ARG A 126 6.23 0.59 5.99
N LEU A 127 5.42 1.48 6.57
CA LEU A 127 4.08 1.79 6.09
C LEU A 127 3.93 3.30 6.00
N GLN A 128 3.66 3.80 4.80
CA GLN A 128 3.38 5.21 4.56
C GLN A 128 1.96 5.36 4.03
N VAL A 129 1.22 6.28 4.63
CA VAL A 129 -0.17 6.58 4.26
C VAL A 129 -0.25 8.08 3.98
N THR A 130 -0.48 8.44 2.71
CA THR A 130 -0.51 9.83 2.25
C THR A 130 -1.90 10.19 1.74
N ASN A 131 -2.42 11.36 2.14
CA ASN A 131 -3.74 11.88 1.75
C ASN A 131 -4.91 10.95 2.15
N TYR A 132 -4.82 10.37 3.35
CA TYR A 132 -5.91 9.62 3.96
C TYR A 132 -6.18 10.15 5.38
N THR A 133 -7.40 9.96 5.88
CA THR A 133 -7.74 10.16 7.29
C THR A 133 -7.84 8.84 8.02
N ILE A 134 -7.41 8.84 9.27
CA ILE A 134 -7.50 7.70 10.18
C ILE A 134 -7.99 8.28 11.51
N SER A 135 -9.06 7.70 12.06
CA SER A 135 -9.54 8.05 13.39
C SER A 135 -8.50 7.66 14.45
N THR A 136 -8.48 8.38 15.57
CA THR A 136 -7.54 8.07 16.68
C THR A 136 -7.72 6.63 17.18
N GLU A 137 -8.97 6.14 17.25
CA GLU A 137 -9.29 4.79 17.68
C GLU A 137 -8.75 3.74 16.69
N ALA A 138 -9.04 3.89 15.40
CA ALA A 138 -8.53 2.97 14.38
C ALA A 138 -7.01 2.93 14.34
N LEU A 139 -6.37 4.09 14.53
CA LEU A 139 -4.92 4.20 14.63
C LEU A 139 -4.38 3.43 15.84
N GLU A 140 -4.98 3.61 17.02
CA GLU A 140 -4.55 2.89 18.23
C GLU A 140 -4.76 1.37 18.08
N ILE A 141 -5.90 0.92 17.55
CA ILE A 141 -6.17 -0.51 17.31
C ILE A 141 -5.14 -1.11 16.37
N PHE A 142 -4.90 -0.45 15.23
CA PHE A 142 -3.91 -0.90 14.25
C PHE A 142 -2.50 -0.99 14.85
N LEU A 143 -2.06 0.03 15.58
CA LEU A 143 -0.72 0.04 16.18
C LEU A 143 -0.55 -1.01 17.29
N ARG A 144 -1.61 -1.32 18.05
CA ARG A 144 -1.59 -2.46 18.99
C ARG A 144 -1.40 -3.79 18.26
N ALA A 145 -2.07 -3.99 17.13
CA ALA A 145 -1.88 -5.19 16.31
C ALA A 145 -0.46 -5.26 15.73
N CYS A 146 0.10 -4.13 15.30
CA CYS A 146 1.51 -4.07 14.88
C CYS A 146 2.47 -4.46 16.03
N ALA A 147 2.23 -3.97 17.24
CA ALA A 147 3.06 -4.26 18.41
C ALA A 147 3.12 -5.76 18.75
N THR A 148 2.04 -6.51 18.49
CA THR A 148 2.00 -7.96 18.76
C THR A 148 2.51 -8.79 17.59
N ARG A 149 2.39 -8.29 16.36
CA ARG A 149 2.59 -9.08 15.15
C ARG A 149 3.93 -8.86 14.47
N LEU A 150 4.49 -7.65 14.49
CA LEU A 150 5.70 -7.33 13.76
C LEU A 150 6.97 -7.82 14.47
N CYS A 151 7.94 -8.32 13.70
CA CYS A 151 9.25 -8.69 14.25
C CYS A 151 10.21 -7.50 14.39
N ARG A 152 9.86 -6.32 13.83
CA ARG A 152 10.72 -5.14 13.77
C ARG A 152 9.90 -3.88 14.04
N VAL A 153 10.57 -2.84 14.52
CA VAL A 153 9.98 -1.51 14.69
C VAL A 153 9.49 -0.97 13.35
N LEU A 154 8.24 -0.53 13.30
CA LEU A 154 7.61 -0.02 12.07
C LEU A 154 8.01 1.43 11.81
N GLU A 155 8.51 1.73 10.63
CA GLU A 155 8.57 3.09 10.11
C GLU A 155 7.18 3.49 9.59
N PHE A 156 6.35 4.00 10.50
CA PHE A 156 5.01 4.47 10.18
C PHE A 156 5.01 5.97 9.83
N ILE A 157 4.72 6.28 8.57
CA ILE A 157 4.72 7.65 8.04
C ILE A 157 3.27 8.04 7.77
N TYR A 158 2.73 8.87 8.66
CA TYR A 158 1.37 9.40 8.60
C TYR A 158 1.36 10.82 9.16
N LYS A 159 0.62 11.74 8.51
CA LYS A 159 0.43 13.10 8.98
C LYS A 159 -0.86 13.19 9.79
N PRO A 160 -0.81 13.20 11.14
CA PRO A 160 -2.02 13.23 11.96
C PRO A 160 -2.79 14.54 11.76
N LYS A 161 -4.12 14.43 11.71
CA LYS A 161 -5.01 15.59 11.60
C LYS A 161 -5.52 16.12 12.95
N SER A 162 -5.38 15.34 14.01
CA SER A 162 -5.81 15.69 15.37
C SER A 162 -4.65 15.63 16.35
N LYS A 163 -4.77 16.39 17.45
CA LYS A 163 -3.82 16.32 18.56
C LYS A 163 -3.80 14.92 19.18
N ASP A 164 -4.95 14.28 19.31
CA ASP A 164 -5.05 12.94 19.90
C ASP A 164 -4.36 11.89 19.03
N ALA A 165 -4.52 11.94 17.70
CA ALA A 165 -3.79 11.06 16.80
C ALA A 165 -2.27 11.26 16.92
N LYS A 166 -1.82 12.52 17.09
CA LYS A 166 -0.40 12.81 17.33
C LYS A 166 0.09 12.19 18.64
N LEU A 167 -0.65 12.37 19.74
CA LEU A 167 -0.33 11.77 21.05
C LEU A 167 -0.31 10.24 20.98
N THR A 168 -1.22 9.62 20.22
CA THR A 168 -1.20 8.17 19.97
C THR A 168 0.09 7.75 19.28
N LEU A 169 0.52 8.46 18.23
CA LEU A 169 1.79 8.15 17.58
C LEU A 169 2.99 8.30 18.52
N GLU A 170 3.03 9.35 19.33
CA GLU A 170 4.09 9.58 20.33
C GLU A 170 4.16 8.42 21.33
N LYS A 171 3.02 8.02 21.90
CA LYS A 171 2.90 6.87 22.80
C LYS A 171 3.46 5.57 22.20
N PHE A 172 3.12 5.25 20.96
CA PHE A 172 3.61 4.03 20.30
C PHE A 172 5.08 4.13 19.85
N ALA A 173 5.58 5.34 19.63
CA ALA A 173 7.00 5.57 19.40
C ALA A 173 7.82 5.32 20.67
N ASP A 174 7.36 5.83 21.82
CA ASP A 174 8.00 5.62 23.13
C ASP A 174 8.01 4.14 23.55
N GLN A 175 7.00 3.38 23.12
CA GLN A 175 6.91 1.92 23.31
C GLN A 175 7.79 1.12 22.35
N GLY A 176 8.48 1.76 21.41
CA GLY A 176 9.32 1.08 20.41
C GLY A 176 8.51 0.32 19.35
N VAL A 177 7.21 0.59 19.20
CA VAL A 177 6.36 -0.05 18.18
C VAL A 177 6.57 0.61 16.83
N ILE A 178 6.68 1.95 16.81
CA ILE A 178 6.99 2.72 15.60
C ILE A 178 8.26 3.56 15.78
N LYS A 179 8.91 3.93 14.67
CA LYS A 179 10.06 4.85 14.72
C LYS A 179 9.60 6.26 15.12
N ALA A 180 10.35 6.90 16.01
CA ALA A 180 10.16 8.30 16.37
C ALA A 180 10.58 9.24 15.22
N ASN A 181 9.71 9.42 14.23
CA ASN A 181 9.95 10.31 13.07
C ASN A 181 8.87 11.40 12.93
N LEU A 182 8.28 11.84 14.06
CA LEU A 182 7.15 12.78 14.09
C LEU A 182 7.49 14.22 13.71
N GLY A 183 8.73 14.50 13.26
CA GLY A 183 9.24 15.85 13.00
C GLY A 183 9.84 16.09 11.60
N LYS A 184 9.71 15.16 10.64
CA LYS A 184 10.21 15.35 9.26
C LYS A 184 9.14 15.02 8.21
N LEU A 185 8.02 15.74 8.25
CA LEU A 185 7.03 15.80 7.17
C LEU A 185 6.59 17.25 6.94
#